data_AF-A0A174KFM6-F1
#
_entry.id   AF-A0A174KFM6-F1
#
_cell.length_a   1.000
_cell.length_b   1.000
_cell.length_c   1.000
_cell.angle_alpha   90.00
_cell.angle_beta   90.00
_cell.angle_gamma   90.00
#
_symmetry.space_group_name_H-M   'P 1'
#
loop_
_entity.id
_entity.type
_entity.pdbx_description
1 polymer ?
#
loop_
_entity_poly.entity_id
_entity_poly.type
_entity_poly.pdbx_seq_one_letter_code
_entity_poly.pdbx_strand_id
1 'polypeptide(L)'
;MRVIKAIIGGFIAALVINGVWGIFTENLGTLGGILAAVFLVGTMWFLNHYIGLIPNEKNSAFIDMGISIGIACIVRDMIRIGNVDEILTSIPTLILVIVGGSIGGTLSVFVKKDMKKDKESSETIKDIDSIESLV
;
A
#
# COMPACT_ATOMS: atom_id res chain seq x y z
N MET A 1 -6.78 10.89 -20.09
CA MET A 1 -7.64 10.26 -19.05
C MET A 1 -6.90 9.75 -17.81
N ARG A 2 -5.56 9.56 -17.83
CA ARG A 2 -4.80 9.00 -16.70
C ARG A 2 -5.00 9.74 -15.36
N VAL A 3 -4.88 11.07 -15.37
CA VAL A 3 -5.02 11.90 -14.16
C VAL A 3 -6.43 11.79 -13.56
N ILE A 4 -7.47 11.83 -14.40
CA ILE A 4 -8.87 11.71 -13.94
C ILE A 4 -9.11 10.36 -13.26
N LYS A 5 -8.64 9.26 -13.86
CA LYS A 5 -8.76 7.94 -13.24
C LYS A 5 -8.01 7.87 -11.90
N ALA A 6 -6.83 8.49 -11.83
CA ALA A 6 -6.05 8.52 -10.59
C ALA A 6 -6.73 9.34 -9.49
N ILE A 7 -7.33 10.49 -9.83
CA ILE A 7 -8.13 11.30 -8.90
C ILE A 7 -9.31 10.49 -8.38
N ILE A 8 -10.06 9.83 -9.27
CA ILE A 8 -11.21 9.00 -8.89
C ILE A 8 -10.77 7.84 -7.99
N GLY A 9 -9.71 7.13 -8.36
CA GLY A 9 -9.17 6.00 -7.60
C GLY A 9 -8.68 6.40 -6.21
N GLY A 10 -7.93 7.50 -6.12
CA GLY A 10 -7.47 8.07 -4.85
C GLY A 10 -8.62 8.56 -3.98
N PHE A 11 -9.61 9.24 -4.58
CA PHE A 11 -10.80 9.72 -3.88
C PHE A 11 -11.63 8.59 -3.30
N ILE A 12 -11.97 7.56 -4.09
CA ILE A 12 -12.78 6.42 -3.63
C ILE A 12 -12.03 5.65 -2.53
N ALA A 13 -10.73 5.40 -2.71
CA ALA A 13 -9.93 4.74 -1.69
C ALA A 13 -9.90 5.54 -0.38
N ALA A 14 -9.66 6.85 -0.46
CA ALA A 14 -9.70 7.73 0.69
C ALA A 14 -11.06 7.73 1.37
N LEU A 15 -12.16 7.84 0.62
CA LEU A 15 -13.52 7.87 1.14
C LEU A 15 -13.88 6.56 1.87
N VAL A 16 -13.64 5.41 1.22
CA VAL A 16 -13.99 4.09 1.75
C VAL A 16 -13.17 3.79 3.01
N ILE A 17 -11.85 3.98 2.94
CA ILE A 17 -10.97 3.63 4.06
C ILE A 17 -11.23 4.57 5.23
N ASN A 18 -11.25 5.89 5.03
CA ASN A 18 -11.48 6.83 6.12
C ASN A 18 -12.93 6.81 6.67
N GLY A 19 -13.91 6.40 5.87
CA GLY A 19 -15.32 6.36 6.27
C GLY A 19 -15.74 5.06 6.94
N VAL A 20 -15.13 3.93 6.58
CA VAL A 20 -15.59 2.59 7.02
C VAL A 20 -14.66 1.97 8.06
N TRP A 21 -13.40 2.42 8.18
CA TRP A 21 -12.44 1.83 9.11
C TRP A 21 -12.93 1.76 10.55
N GLY A 22 -13.59 2.84 11.01
CA GLY A 22 -14.15 2.94 12.37
C GLY A 22 -15.10 1.79 12.70
N ILE A 23 -15.91 1.35 11.74
CA ILE A 23 -16.88 0.25 11.93
C ILE A 23 -16.16 -1.05 12.35
N PHE A 24 -14.98 -1.32 11.80
CA PHE A 24 -14.22 -2.50 12.19
C PHE A 24 -13.56 -2.32 13.55
N THR A 25 -12.90 -1.19 13.77
CA THR A 25 -12.12 -0.96 15.00
C THR A 25 -12.99 -0.75 16.24
N GLU A 26 -14.16 -0.14 16.10
CA GLU A 26 -15.08 0.08 17.23
C GLU A 26 -15.68 -1.24 17.73
N ASN A 27 -15.92 -2.21 16.84
CA ASN A 27 -16.52 -3.49 17.20
C ASN A 27 -15.50 -4.58 17.57
N LEU A 28 -14.31 -4.57 16.97
CA LEU A 28 -13.33 -5.66 17.07
C LEU A 28 -11.94 -5.19 17.55
N GLY A 29 -11.80 -3.93 17.95
CA GLY A 29 -10.55 -3.35 18.43
C GLY A 29 -9.41 -3.49 17.43
N THR A 30 -8.24 -3.94 17.91
CA THR A 30 -7.04 -4.15 17.09
C THR A 30 -7.26 -5.19 15.98
N LEU A 31 -7.99 -6.28 16.26
CA LEU A 31 -8.34 -7.27 15.25
C LEU A 31 -9.17 -6.64 14.14
N GLY A 32 -10.09 -5.74 14.50
CA GLY A 32 -10.83 -4.92 13.55
C GLY A 32 -9.93 -4.14 12.61
N GLY A 33 -8.87 -3.51 13.13
CA GLY A 33 -7.88 -2.81 12.31
C GLY A 33 -7.17 -3.72 11.30
N ILE A 34 -6.83 -4.95 11.69
CA ILE A 34 -6.21 -5.95 10.79
C ILE A 34 -7.21 -6.35 9.68
N LEU A 35 -8.46 -6.61 10.04
CA LEU A 35 -9.50 -6.96 9.07
C LEU A 35 -9.80 -5.80 8.13
N ALA A 36 -9.87 -4.57 8.64
CA ALA A 36 -10.03 -3.36 7.83
C ALA A 36 -8.88 -3.19 6.83
N ALA A 37 -7.63 -3.45 7.26
CA ALA A 37 -6.47 -3.43 6.38
C ALA A 37 -6.63 -4.45 5.24
N VAL A 38 -6.99 -5.70 5.53
CA VAL A 38 -7.15 -6.73 4.49
C VAL A 38 -8.32 -6.41 3.56
N PHE A 39 -9.51 -6.14 4.10
CA PHE A 39 -10.72 -5.99 3.29
C PHE A 39 -10.82 -4.63 2.62
N LEU A 40 -10.63 -3.53 3.35
CA LEU A 40 -10.80 -2.19 2.78
C LEU A 40 -9.60 -1.85 1.90
N VAL A 41 -8.37 -1.96 2.42
CA VAL A 41 -7.17 -1.60 1.66
C VAL A 41 -6.93 -2.60 0.53
N GLY A 42 -7.13 -3.90 0.76
CA GLY A 42 -7.00 -4.91 -0.30
C GLY A 42 -7.99 -4.71 -1.45
N THR A 43 -9.27 -4.42 -1.15
CA THR A 43 -10.26 -4.14 -2.21
C THR A 43 -9.91 -2.87 -2.97
N MET A 44 -9.53 -1.79 -2.27
CA MET A 44 -9.13 -0.54 -2.93
C MET A 44 -7.85 -0.70 -3.75
N TRP A 45 -6.90 -1.50 -3.28
CA TRP A 45 -5.71 -1.86 -4.04
C TRP A 45 -6.08 -2.58 -5.33
N PHE A 46 -7.01 -3.53 -5.28
CA PHE A 46 -7.48 -4.26 -6.47
C PHE A 46 -8.13 -3.30 -7.48
N LEU A 47 -9.05 -2.44 -7.06
CA LEU A 47 -9.67 -1.46 -7.94
C LEU A 47 -8.63 -0.48 -8.54
N ASN A 48 -7.68 -0.03 -7.72
CA ASN A 48 -6.71 0.96 -8.16
C ASN A 48 -5.65 0.37 -9.07
N HIS A 49 -5.04 -0.76 -8.74
CA HIS A 49 -3.87 -1.26 -9.44
C HIS A 49 -4.16 -2.45 -10.36
N TYR A 50 -5.12 -3.31 -10.02
CA TYR A 50 -5.46 -4.44 -10.86
C TYR A 50 -6.44 -4.03 -11.98
N ILE A 51 -7.55 -3.37 -11.63
CA ILE A 51 -8.46 -2.79 -12.63
C ILE A 51 -7.84 -1.55 -13.29
N GLY A 52 -6.90 -0.90 -12.61
CA GLY A 52 -6.06 0.15 -13.19
C GLY A 52 -6.70 1.53 -13.19
N LEU A 53 -7.43 1.90 -12.14
CA LEU A 53 -7.79 3.31 -11.89
C LEU A 53 -6.54 4.16 -11.66
N ILE A 54 -5.57 3.64 -10.92
CA ILE A 54 -4.24 4.23 -10.74
C ILE A 54 -3.22 3.33 -11.45
N PRO A 55 -2.66 3.76 -12.61
CA PRO A 55 -1.79 2.89 -13.39
C PRO A 55 -0.54 2.50 -12.63
N ASN A 56 -0.30 1.20 -12.62
CA ASN A 56 0.86 0.60 -12.01
C ASN A 56 1.96 0.40 -13.08
N GLU A 57 2.93 1.32 -13.13
CA GLU A 57 4.05 1.19 -14.06
C GLU A 57 5.02 0.09 -13.61
N LYS A 58 5.62 -0.61 -14.57
CA LYS A 58 6.64 -1.62 -14.29
C LYS A 58 7.76 -0.98 -13.46
N ASN A 59 8.08 -1.61 -12.33
CA ASN A 59 9.07 -1.15 -11.35
C ASN A 59 8.69 0.08 -10.51
N SER A 60 7.42 0.51 -10.50
CA SER A 60 6.94 1.55 -9.59
C SER A 60 6.58 1.00 -8.19
N ALA A 61 6.59 1.87 -7.19
CA ALA A 61 6.12 1.57 -5.83
C ALA A 61 4.64 1.93 -5.66
N PHE A 62 3.87 1.11 -4.93
CA PHE A 62 2.41 1.28 -4.72
C PHE A 62 2.08 2.25 -3.58
N ILE A 63 2.62 3.47 -3.65
CA ILE A 63 2.50 4.47 -2.57
C ILE A 63 1.40 5.52 -2.86
N ASP A 64 0.98 5.64 -4.12
CA ASP A 64 0.06 6.65 -4.63
C ASP A 64 -1.32 6.70 -3.93
N MET A 65 -1.99 5.55 -3.74
CA MET A 65 -3.26 5.53 -3.02
C MET A 65 -3.05 5.78 -1.52
N GLY A 66 -1.92 5.34 -0.95
CA GLY A 66 -1.56 5.55 0.45
C GLY A 66 -1.41 7.03 0.80
N ILE A 67 -0.75 7.80 -0.07
CA ILE A 67 -0.64 9.26 0.08
C ILE A 67 -2.03 9.90 0.01
N SER A 68 -2.88 9.49 -0.94
CA SER A 68 -4.24 10.01 -1.08
C SER A 68 -5.09 9.78 0.18
N ILE A 69 -5.01 8.57 0.74
CA ILE A 69 -5.70 8.19 1.99
C ILE A 69 -5.18 9.01 3.18
N GLY A 70 -3.85 9.16 3.29
CA GLY A 70 -3.21 9.89 4.39
C GLY A 70 -3.54 11.38 4.39
N ILE A 71 -3.47 12.05 3.22
CA ILE A 71 -3.86 13.45 3.09
C ILE A 71 -5.33 13.63 3.44
N ALA A 72 -6.21 12.77 2.94
CA ALA A 72 -7.64 12.83 3.26
C ALA A 72 -7.91 12.65 4.76
N CYS A 73 -7.17 11.75 5.42
CA CYS A 73 -7.24 11.54 6.87
C CYS A 73 -6.90 12.82 7.64
N ILE A 74 -5.75 13.45 7.32
CA ILE A 74 -5.30 14.69 7.96
C ILE A 74 -6.30 15.82 7.74
N VAL A 75 -6.74 16.04 6.50
CA VAL A 75 -7.68 17.13 6.17
C VAL A 75 -9.05 16.90 6.83
N ARG A 76 -9.56 15.65 6.82
CA ARG A 76 -10.81 15.28 7.51
C ARG A 76 -10.73 15.63 8.99
N ASP A 77 -9.64 15.22 9.65
CA ASP A 77 -9.50 15.39 11.10
C ASP A 77 -9.27 16.86 11.47
N MET A 78 -8.51 17.60 10.66
CA MET A 78 -8.36 19.05 10.81
C MET A 78 -9.71 19.77 10.76
N ILE A 79 -10.56 19.44 9.79
CA ILE A 79 -11.90 20.02 9.66
C ILE A 79 -12.80 19.62 10.82
N ARG A 80 -12.74 18.34 11.25
CA ARG A 80 -13.60 17.81 12.32
C ARG A 80 -13.26 18.38 13.69
N ILE A 81 -11.96 18.52 13.98
CA ILE A 81 -11.47 19.03 15.26
C ILE A 81 -11.58 20.56 15.30
N GLY A 82 -11.35 21.25 14.17
CA GLY A 82 -11.36 22.70 14.09
C GLY A 82 -10.15 23.37 14.76
N ASN A 83 -9.16 22.59 15.20
CA ASN A 83 -7.92 23.07 15.82
C ASN A 83 -6.71 22.44 15.12
N VAL A 84 -5.81 23.29 14.61
CA VAL A 84 -4.56 22.89 13.95
C VAL A 84 -3.51 22.36 14.93
N ASP A 85 -3.61 22.71 16.21
CA ASP A 85 -2.67 22.25 17.24
C ASP A 85 -2.70 20.72 17.40
N GLU A 86 -3.85 20.09 17.14
CA GLU A 86 -3.99 18.63 17.17
C GLU A 86 -3.27 17.92 16.01
N ILE A 87 -2.98 18.64 14.92
CA ILE A 87 -2.09 18.10 13.89
C ILE A 87 -0.65 18.05 14.44
N LEU A 88 -0.25 19.06 15.21
CA LEU A 88 1.09 19.12 15.79
C LEU A 88 1.30 18.01 16.83
N THR A 89 0.26 17.66 17.60
CA THR A 89 0.31 16.53 18.54
C THR A 89 0.49 15.18 17.83
N SER A 90 0.06 15.06 16.57
CA SER A 90 0.22 13.85 15.74
C SER A 90 1.60 13.69 15.07
N ILE A 91 2.47 14.71 15.14
CA ILE A 91 3.81 14.68 14.52
C ILE A 91 4.65 13.46 14.93
N PRO A 92 4.73 13.06 16.22
CA PRO A 92 5.48 11.87 16.61
C PRO A 92 4.99 10.60 15.89
N THR A 93 3.68 10.45 15.73
CA THR A 93 3.09 9.32 14.99
C THR A 93 3.45 9.38 13.51
N LEU A 94 3.40 10.56 12.89
CA LEU A 94 3.81 10.75 11.50
C LEU A 94 5.30 10.39 11.28
N ILE A 95 6.17 10.76 12.22
CA ILE A 95 7.58 10.38 12.18
C ILE A 95 7.73 8.85 12.22
N LEU A 96 7.02 8.17 13.11
CA LEU A 96 7.06 6.70 13.18
C LEU A 96 6.54 6.04 11.90
N VAL A 97 5.49 6.59 11.29
CA VAL A 97 4.96 6.11 10.00
C VAL A 97 6.01 6.28 8.89
N ILE A 98 6.69 7.42 8.83
CA ILE A 98 7.76 7.66 7.85
C ILE A 98 8.92 6.68 8.05
N VAL A 99 9.39 6.52 9.30
CA VAL A 99 10.48 5.59 9.63
C VAL A 99 10.09 4.15 9.27
N GLY A 100 8.89 3.70 9.66
CA GLY A 100 8.37 2.39 9.32
C GLY A 100 8.26 2.18 7.80
N GLY A 101 7.77 3.19 7.08
CA GLY A 101 7.69 3.19 5.63
C GLY A 101 9.06 3.09 4.96
N SER A 102 10.07 3.82 5.45
CA SER A 102 11.45 3.74 4.95
C SER A 102 12.09 2.36 5.20
N ILE A 103 11.88 1.78 6.39
CA ILE A 103 12.37 0.44 6.72
C ILE A 103 11.70 -0.60 5.82
N GLY A 104 10.37 -0.58 5.69
CA GLY A 104 9.62 -1.50 4.84
C GLY A 104 10.01 -1.38 3.36
N GLY A 105 10.18 -0.15 2.88
CA GLY A 105 10.68 0.12 1.53
C GLY A 105 12.06 -0.48 1.29
N THR A 106 12.99 -0.32 2.25
CA THR A 106 14.34 -0.88 2.16
C THR A 106 14.31 -2.41 2.19
N LEU A 107 13.52 -3.02 3.09
CA LEU A 107 13.35 -4.46 3.17
C LEU A 107 12.83 -5.05 1.85
N SER A 108 11.91 -4.35 1.18
CA SER A 108 11.38 -4.79 -0.11
C SER A 108 12.45 -4.92 -1.20
N VAL A 109 13.52 -4.11 -1.14
CA VAL A 109 14.65 -4.20 -2.08
C VAL A 109 15.45 -5.48 -1.83
N PHE A 110 15.70 -5.83 -0.57
CA PHE A 110 16.42 -7.06 -0.23
C PHE A 110 15.63 -8.29 -0.66
N VAL A 111 14.33 -8.34 -0.37
CA VAL A 111 13.45 -9.44 -0.81
C VAL A 111 13.44 -9.58 -2.34
N LYS A 112 13.35 -8.47 -3.08
CA LYS A 112 13.40 -8.52 -4.56
C LYS A 112 14.72 -9.07 -5.09
N LYS A 113 15.85 -8.73 -4.46
CA LYS A 113 17.17 -9.25 -4.85
C LYS A 113 17.27 -10.75 -4.62
N ASP A 114 16.77 -11.22 -3.48
CA ASP A 114 16.76 -12.64 -3.13
C ASP A 114 15.88 -13.46 -4.10
N MET A 115 14.65 -13.01 -4.34
CA MET A 115 13.75 -13.63 -5.32
C MET A 115 14.33 -13.66 -6.75
N LYS A 116 15.13 -12.67 -7.13
CA LYS A 116 15.80 -12.64 -8.44
C LYS A 116 16.90 -13.70 -8.52
N LYS A 117 17.70 -13.83 -7.47
CA LYS A 117 18.77 -14.84 -7.37
C LYS A 117 18.20 -16.26 -7.45
N ASP A 118 17.10 -16.52 -6.74
CA ASP A 118 16.43 -17.84 -6.77
C ASP A 118 15.91 -18.19 -8.17
N LYS A 119 15.35 -17.21 -8.89
CA LYS A 119 14.90 -17.41 -10.28
C LYS A 119 16.07 -17.76 -11.21
N GLU A 120 17.16 -17.00 -11.16
CA GLU A 120 18.35 -17.23 -11.98
C GLU A 120 18.96 -18.63 -11.71
N SER A 121 19.01 -19.04 -10.44
CA SER A 121 19.44 -20.38 -10.04
C SER A 121 18.51 -21.47 -10.61
N SER A 122 17.19 -21.27 -10.53
CA SER A 122 16.21 -22.24 -11.02
C SER A 122 16.22 -22.39 -12.56
N GLU A 123 16.48 -21.31 -13.28
CA GLU A 123 16.62 -21.33 -14.75
C GLU A 123 17.90 -22.07 -15.15
N THR A 124 19.01 -21.80 -14.45
CA THR A 124 20.28 -22.51 -14.66
C THR A 124 20.15 -24.02 -14.45
N ILE A 125 19.43 -24.46 -13.40
CA ILE A 125 19.21 -25.89 -13.14
C ILE A 125 18.38 -26.54 -14.25
N LYS A 126 17.30 -25.88 -14.71
CA LYS A 126 16.47 -26.39 -15.81
C LYS A 126 17.24 -26.52 -17.11
N ASP A 127 18.14 -25.59 -17.40
CA ASP A 127 18.98 -25.64 -18.58
C ASP A 127 19.97 -26.83 -18.52
N ILE A 128 20.53 -27.13 -17.34
CA ILE A 128 21.39 -28.30 -17.12
C ILE A 128 20.60 -29.60 -17.32
N ASP A 129 19.43 -29.74 -16.66
CA ASP A 129 18.57 -30.93 -16.78
C ASP A 129 18.13 -31.18 -18.24
N SER A 130 17.85 -30.09 -18.99
CA SER A 130 17.50 -30.20 -20.41
C SER A 130 18.66 -30.70 -21.26
N ILE A 131 19.90 -30.31 -20.96
CA ILE A 131 21.09 -30.79 -21.67
C ILE A 131 21.34 -32.26 -21.34
N GLU A 132 21.22 -32.66 -20.07
CA GLU A 132 21.38 -34.06 -19.66
C GLU A 132 20.33 -34.97 -20.30
N SER A 133 19.10 -34.50 -20.52
CA SER A 133 18.04 -35.30 -21.17
C SER A 133 18.26 -35.58 -22.67
N LEU A 134 19.24 -34.90 -23.30
CA LEU A 134 19.57 -35.02 -24.73
C LEU A 134 20.77 -35.94 -24.99
N VAL A 135 21.47 -36.40 -23.94
CA VAL A 135 22.65 -37.29 -23.99
C VAL A 135 22.28 -38.68 -23.51
#